data_AF-A0A6J4FKU6-F1
#
_entry.id   AF-A0A6J4FKU6-F1
#
_cell.length_a   1.000
_cell.length_b   1.000
_cell.length_c   1.000
_cell.angle_alpha   90.00
_cell.angle_beta   90.00
_cell.angle_gamma   90.00
#
_symmetry.space_group_name_H-M   'P 1'
#
loop_
_entity.id
_entity.type
_entity.pdbx_description
1 polymer ?
#
loop_
_entity_poly.entity_id
_entity_poly.type
_entity_poly.pdbx_seq_one_letter_code
_entity_poly.pdbx_strand_id
1 'polypeptide(L)'
;MAFAVKSCLDVVIWLTDRALNDREYLQPQKLHRLLFLAQAYYSVAYPGRKLMPATFVVDALGPVEPTVFHAFAYGRPPMLEGNTLNDQVVAFLDGIWRRFGNFSADSLTRKLAEHPAVAAAMAKGPNEEIPLDAMIKFYAGEAAARHGMPNAADVARPRVMRSQTGRPVAVKAWAPKALKPGKE
;
A
#
# COMPACT_ATOMS: atom_id res chain seq x y z
N MET A 1 13.95 3.16 -6.54
CA MET A 1 13.18 2.72 -5.36
C MET A 1 12.89 1.23 -5.51
N ALA A 2 13.08 0.41 -4.47
CA ALA A 2 12.84 -1.05 -4.57
C ALA A 2 11.36 -1.41 -4.33
N PHE A 3 10.86 -2.41 -5.05
CA PHE A 3 9.49 -2.93 -4.90
C PHE A 3 9.44 -4.09 -3.90
N ALA A 4 8.29 -4.31 -3.27
CA ALA A 4 8.06 -5.43 -2.36
C ALA A 4 7.54 -6.68 -3.08
N VAL A 5 6.83 -6.48 -4.19
CA VAL A 5 6.30 -7.52 -5.07
C VAL A 5 6.81 -7.35 -6.50
N LYS A 6 6.66 -8.39 -7.32
CA LYS A 6 7.14 -8.39 -8.71
C LYS A 6 6.18 -7.67 -9.65
N SER A 7 4.87 -7.75 -9.39
CA SER A 7 3.83 -7.15 -10.23
C SER A 7 2.71 -6.55 -9.38
N CYS A 8 2.07 -5.50 -9.91
CA CYS A 8 0.81 -4.97 -9.37
C CYS A 8 -0.27 -6.07 -9.27
N LEU A 9 -0.25 -7.00 -10.22
CA LEU A 9 -1.17 -8.13 -10.28
C LEU A 9 -1.07 -9.04 -9.05
N ASP A 10 0.11 -9.16 -8.42
CA ASP A 10 0.26 -9.99 -7.21
C ASP A 10 -0.60 -9.43 -6.06
N VAL A 11 -0.69 -8.10 -5.94
CA VAL A 11 -1.51 -7.41 -4.93
C VAL A 11 -2.99 -7.49 -5.29
N VAL A 12 -3.32 -7.33 -6.59
CA VAL A 12 -4.69 -7.44 -7.08
C VAL A 12 -5.26 -8.81 -6.78
N ILE A 13 -4.55 -9.87 -7.16
CA ILE A 13 -5.00 -11.25 -6.95
C ILE A 13 -5.19 -11.51 -5.46
N TRP A 14 -4.23 -11.10 -4.62
CA TRP A 14 -4.36 -11.23 -3.17
C TRP A 14 -5.63 -10.53 -2.64
N LEU A 15 -5.91 -9.29 -3.06
CA LEU A 15 -7.10 -8.54 -2.62
C LEU A 15 -8.40 -9.20 -3.10
N THR A 16 -8.42 -9.69 -4.34
CA THR A 16 -9.60 -10.38 -4.88
C THR A 16 -9.85 -11.71 -4.19
N ASP A 17 -8.81 -12.49 -3.91
CA ASP A 17 -8.92 -13.76 -3.18
C ASP A 17 -9.36 -13.51 -1.74
N ARG A 18 -8.82 -12.47 -1.09
CA ARG A 18 -9.24 -12.06 0.25
C ARG A 18 -10.73 -11.70 0.29
N ALA A 19 -11.22 -10.93 -0.68
CA ALA A 19 -12.63 -10.58 -0.78
C ALA A 19 -13.52 -11.82 -0.99
N LEU A 20 -13.12 -12.73 -1.88
CA LEU A 20 -13.84 -13.99 -2.14
C LEU A 20 -13.91 -14.86 -0.88
N ASN A 21 -12.81 -14.95 -0.12
CA ASN A 21 -12.78 -15.68 1.16
C ASN A 21 -13.74 -15.08 2.20
N ASP A 22 -13.92 -13.76 2.18
CA ASP A 22 -14.89 -13.03 3.02
C ASP A 22 -16.30 -13.01 2.38
N ARG A 23 -16.53 -13.77 1.29
CA ARG A 23 -17.79 -13.89 0.54
C ARG A 23 -18.30 -12.57 -0.04
N GLU A 24 -17.37 -11.66 -0.33
CA GLU A 24 -17.67 -10.37 -0.94
C GLU A 24 -17.20 -10.34 -2.40
N TYR A 25 -18.03 -9.79 -3.29
CA TYR A 25 -17.58 -9.41 -4.62
C TYR A 25 -16.84 -8.07 -4.57
N LEU A 26 -15.55 -8.08 -4.92
CA LEU A 26 -14.75 -6.86 -4.96
C LEU A 26 -15.02 -6.07 -6.24
N GLN A 27 -15.78 -4.98 -6.11
CA GLN A 27 -16.06 -4.08 -7.24
C GLN A 27 -14.77 -3.44 -7.79
N PRO A 28 -14.63 -3.26 -9.12
CA PRO A 28 -13.43 -2.69 -9.73
C PRO A 28 -13.01 -1.32 -9.15
N GLN A 29 -13.99 -0.45 -8.89
CA GLN A 29 -13.72 0.86 -8.27
C GLN A 29 -13.15 0.71 -6.86
N LYS A 30 -13.71 -0.18 -6.04
CA LYS A 30 -13.21 -0.46 -4.69
C LYS A 30 -11.79 -1.04 -4.74
N LEU A 31 -11.52 -1.96 -5.67
CA LEU A 31 -10.19 -2.51 -5.90
C LEU A 31 -9.15 -1.39 -6.14
N HIS A 32 -9.40 -0.48 -7.08
CA HIS A 32 -8.44 0.59 -7.37
C HIS A 32 -8.19 1.53 -6.18
N ARG A 33 -9.21 1.78 -5.36
CA ARG A 33 -9.09 2.60 -4.16
C ARG A 33 -8.22 1.90 -3.12
N LEU A 34 -8.41 0.59 -2.94
CA LEU A 34 -7.60 -0.24 -2.06
C LEU A 34 -6.14 -0.33 -2.55
N LEU A 35 -5.90 -0.46 -3.86
CA LEU A 35 -4.56 -0.45 -4.44
C LEU A 35 -3.84 0.89 -4.17
N PHE A 36 -4.53 2.02 -4.39
CA PHE A 36 -3.99 3.35 -4.14
C PHE A 36 -3.60 3.51 -2.66
N LEU A 37 -4.49 3.13 -1.75
CA LEU A 37 -4.25 3.17 -0.30
C LEU A 37 -3.09 2.24 0.09
N ALA A 38 -3.10 0.99 -0.38
CA ALA A 38 -2.05 0.02 -0.09
C ALA A 38 -0.67 0.55 -0.50
N GLN A 39 -0.56 1.09 -1.72
CA GLN A 39 0.69 1.68 -2.21
C GLN A 39 1.16 2.84 -1.34
N ALA A 40 0.27 3.79 -1.02
CA ALA A 40 0.62 4.97 -0.25
C ALA A 40 1.06 4.62 1.17
N TYR A 41 0.25 3.83 1.88
CA TYR A 41 0.53 3.41 3.25
C TYR A 41 1.79 2.56 3.33
N TYR A 42 2.06 1.70 2.33
CA TYR A 42 3.27 0.90 2.32
C TYR A 42 4.52 1.78 2.21
N SER A 43 4.50 2.78 1.33
CA SER A 43 5.63 3.69 1.16
C SER A 43 5.84 4.63 2.36
N VAL A 44 4.80 4.91 3.14
CA VAL A 44 4.91 5.60 4.44
C VAL A 44 5.51 4.67 5.51
N ALA A 45 5.03 3.43 5.59
CA ALA A 45 5.49 2.45 6.56
C ALA A 45 6.96 2.02 6.30
N TYR A 46 7.35 1.90 5.03
CA TYR A 46 8.67 1.46 4.61
C TYR A 46 9.34 2.53 3.72
N PRO A 47 9.93 3.58 4.33
CA PRO A 47 10.55 4.67 3.59
C PRO A 47 11.56 4.18 2.55
N GLY A 48 11.53 4.76 1.35
CA GLY A 48 12.40 4.38 0.24
C GLY A 48 12.01 3.07 -0.46
N ARG A 49 10.83 2.51 -0.16
CA ARG A 49 10.27 1.34 -0.85
C ARG A 49 8.86 1.59 -1.38
N LYS A 50 8.51 0.89 -2.46
CA LYS A 50 7.16 0.79 -3.02
C LYS A 50 6.60 -0.59 -2.73
N LEU A 51 5.27 -0.69 -2.58
CA LEU A 51 4.61 -2.00 -2.49
C LEU A 51 4.79 -2.75 -3.81
N MET A 52 4.28 -2.15 -4.89
CA MET A 52 4.23 -2.73 -6.22
C MET A 52 4.73 -1.74 -7.28
N PRO A 53 5.15 -2.23 -8.46
CA PRO A 53 5.44 -1.37 -9.60
C PRO A 53 4.12 -0.91 -10.24
N ALA A 54 3.51 0.13 -9.65
CA ALA A 54 2.27 0.72 -10.14
C ALA A 54 2.40 2.23 -10.35
N THR A 55 1.65 2.73 -11.33
CA THR A 55 1.43 4.15 -11.61
C THR A 55 -0.06 4.42 -11.46
N PHE A 56 -0.42 5.42 -10.65
CA PHE A 56 -1.82 5.80 -10.48
C PHE A 56 -2.11 7.04 -11.31
N VAL A 57 -3.17 6.97 -12.09
CA VAL A 57 -3.70 8.10 -12.84
C VAL A 57 -5.13 8.37 -12.40
N VAL A 58 -5.62 9.57 -12.65
CA VAL A 58 -7.04 9.88 -12.44
C VAL A 58 -7.90 9.44 -13.62
N ASP A 59 -9.04 8.86 -13.30
CA ASP A 59 -10.16 8.66 -14.21
C ASP A 59 -11.37 9.47 -13.69
N ALA A 60 -12.49 9.47 -14.41
CA ALA A 60 -13.72 10.21 -14.08
C ALA A 60 -14.19 10.02 -12.62
N LEU A 61 -13.94 8.84 -12.03
CA LEU A 61 -14.37 8.49 -10.68
C LEU A 61 -13.22 8.49 -9.65
N GLY A 62 -12.03 8.96 -10.00
CA GLY A 62 -10.88 9.01 -9.09
C GLY A 62 -9.70 8.13 -9.52
N PRO A 63 -8.77 7.81 -8.60
CA PRO A 63 -7.54 7.13 -8.96
C PRO A 63 -7.76 5.70 -9.43
N VAL A 64 -7.05 5.33 -10.49
CA VAL A 64 -6.97 3.99 -11.07
C VAL A 64 -5.53 3.64 -11.39
N GLU A 65 -5.22 2.35 -11.42
CA GLU A 65 -3.99 1.85 -12.03
C GLU A 65 -4.40 1.37 -13.44
N PRO A 66 -3.90 2.00 -14.51
CA PRO A 66 -4.49 1.85 -15.84
C PRO A 66 -4.34 0.43 -16.40
N THR A 67 -3.25 -0.27 -16.06
CA THR A 67 -2.99 -1.63 -16.55
C THR A 67 -4.00 -2.62 -15.98
N VAL A 68 -4.22 -2.57 -14.67
CA VAL A 68 -5.21 -3.37 -13.95
C VAL A 68 -6.61 -2.99 -14.39
N PHE A 69 -6.89 -1.69 -14.55
CA PHE A 69 -8.20 -1.24 -15.02
C PHE A 69 -8.55 -1.86 -16.38
N HIS A 70 -7.59 -1.86 -17.31
CA HIS A 70 -7.75 -2.49 -18.62
C HIS A 70 -7.86 -4.02 -18.51
N ALA A 71 -6.93 -4.66 -17.80
CA ALA A 71 -6.85 -6.12 -17.70
C ALA A 71 -8.04 -6.75 -16.96
N PHE A 72 -8.68 -6.02 -16.03
CA PHE A 72 -9.80 -6.49 -15.21
C PHE A 72 -11.15 -5.88 -15.63
N ALA A 73 -11.22 -5.17 -16.76
CA ALA A 73 -12.44 -4.50 -17.22
C ALA A 73 -13.66 -5.44 -17.31
N TYR A 74 -13.44 -6.72 -17.63
CA TYR A 74 -14.48 -7.75 -17.73
C TYR A 74 -14.42 -8.79 -16.60
N GLY A 75 -13.77 -8.45 -15.48
CA GLY A 75 -13.50 -9.35 -14.37
C GLY A 75 -12.09 -9.94 -14.40
N ARG A 76 -11.79 -10.79 -13.42
CA ARG A 76 -10.47 -11.44 -13.30
C ARG A 76 -10.22 -12.37 -14.49
N PRO A 77 -9.11 -12.20 -15.24
CA PRO A 77 -8.76 -13.14 -16.29
C PRO A 77 -8.49 -14.54 -15.71
N PRO A 78 -9.05 -15.61 -16.29
CA PRO A 78 -9.03 -16.95 -15.68
C PRO A 78 -7.64 -17.56 -15.58
N MET A 79 -6.71 -17.18 -16.46
CA MET A 79 -5.33 -17.69 -16.48
C MET A 79 -4.39 -16.89 -15.56
N LEU A 80 -4.90 -15.89 -14.83
CA LEU A 80 -4.09 -14.98 -14.05
C LEU A 80 -3.98 -15.44 -12.59
N GLU A 81 -2.79 -15.87 -12.23
CA GLU A 81 -2.42 -16.24 -10.86
C GLU A 81 -1.37 -15.29 -10.31
N GLY A 82 -1.48 -14.98 -9.02
CA GLY A 82 -0.51 -14.14 -8.32
C GLY A 82 0.72 -14.96 -7.93
N ASN A 83 1.90 -14.32 -7.94
CA ASN A 83 3.07 -14.93 -7.34
C ASN A 83 2.87 -15.07 -5.82
N THR A 84 3.55 -16.04 -5.21
CA THR A 84 3.59 -16.14 -3.74
C THR A 84 4.16 -14.87 -3.13
N LEU A 85 3.37 -14.25 -2.24
CA LEU A 85 3.78 -13.06 -1.49
C LEU A 85 4.57 -13.48 -0.25
N ASN A 86 5.54 -12.66 0.15
CA ASN A 86 6.23 -12.86 1.43
C ASN A 86 5.30 -12.53 2.61
N ASP A 87 5.55 -13.14 3.77
CA ASP A 87 4.71 -12.99 4.97
C ASP A 87 4.53 -11.54 5.42
N GLN A 88 5.56 -10.71 5.24
CA GLN A 88 5.52 -9.29 5.62
C GLN A 88 4.51 -8.52 4.75
N VAL A 89 4.48 -8.78 3.45
CA VAL A 89 3.54 -8.18 2.50
C VAL A 89 2.12 -8.69 2.79
N VAL A 90 1.96 -9.99 3.03
CA VAL A 90 0.64 -10.56 3.40
C VAL A 90 0.09 -9.90 4.66
N ALA A 91 0.87 -9.83 5.74
CA ALA A 91 0.46 -9.19 6.98
C ALA A 91 0.12 -7.69 6.80
N PHE A 92 0.87 -6.99 5.96
CA PHE A 92 0.58 -5.61 5.61
C PHE A 92 -0.76 -5.48 4.86
N LEU A 93 -0.98 -6.29 3.84
CA LEU A 93 -2.21 -6.27 3.04
C LEU A 93 -3.43 -6.67 3.87
N ASP A 94 -3.30 -7.63 4.79
CA ASP A 94 -4.34 -7.96 5.77
C ASP A 94 -4.68 -6.75 6.65
N GLY A 95 -3.68 -5.97 7.06
CA GLY A 95 -3.91 -4.72 7.80
C GLY A 95 -4.70 -3.69 7.00
N ILE A 96 -4.37 -3.53 5.71
CA ILE A 96 -5.12 -2.68 4.77
C ILE A 96 -6.56 -3.18 4.63
N TRP A 97 -6.74 -4.47 4.41
CA TRP A 97 -8.07 -5.08 4.25
C TRP A 97 -8.93 -4.94 5.50
N ARG A 98 -8.40 -5.23 6.69
CA ARG A 98 -9.14 -5.05 7.95
C ARG A 98 -9.59 -3.62 8.17
N ARG A 99 -8.80 -2.65 7.71
CA ARG A 99 -9.10 -1.23 7.90
C ARG A 99 -10.06 -0.67 6.86
N PHE A 100 -9.90 -1.03 5.59
CA PHE A 100 -10.60 -0.41 4.47
C PHE A 100 -11.52 -1.37 3.69
N GLY A 101 -11.38 -2.67 3.91
CA GLY A 101 -12.16 -3.71 3.25
C GLY A 101 -13.65 -3.60 3.54
N ASN A 102 -14.08 -3.12 4.71
CA ASN A 102 -15.51 -2.95 5.00
C ASN A 102 -16.11 -1.66 4.42
N PHE A 103 -15.30 -0.79 3.79
CA PHE A 103 -15.80 0.45 3.21
C PHE A 103 -16.41 0.18 1.84
N SER A 104 -17.47 0.91 1.50
CA SER A 104 -18.04 0.90 0.15
C SER A 104 -17.13 1.62 -0.84
N ALA A 105 -17.31 1.33 -2.14
CA ALA A 105 -16.60 2.02 -3.21
C ALA A 105 -16.81 3.56 -3.12
N ASP A 106 -18.03 4.01 -2.85
CA ASP A 106 -18.35 5.43 -2.71
C ASP A 106 -17.69 6.07 -1.49
N SER A 107 -17.65 5.36 -0.36
CA SER A 107 -17.02 5.85 0.87
C SER A 107 -15.51 6.02 0.67
N LEU A 108 -14.87 5.04 0.03
CA LEU A 108 -13.46 5.14 -0.34
C LEU A 108 -13.23 6.25 -1.38
N THR A 109 -14.10 6.39 -2.37
CA THR A 109 -13.99 7.44 -3.39
C THR A 109 -14.08 8.83 -2.76
N ARG A 110 -15.05 9.07 -1.87
CA ARG A 110 -15.16 10.32 -1.11
C ARG A 110 -13.90 10.58 -0.29
N LYS A 111 -13.39 9.55 0.38
CA LYS A 111 -12.16 9.66 1.17
C LYS A 111 -10.94 10.01 0.32
N LEU A 112 -10.82 9.46 -0.90
CA LEU A 112 -9.72 9.78 -1.80
C LEU A 112 -9.88 11.16 -2.46
N ALA A 113 -11.10 11.66 -2.61
CA ALA A 113 -11.34 13.01 -3.11
C ALA A 113 -10.81 14.10 -2.16
N GLU A 114 -10.74 13.82 -0.85
CA GLU A 114 -10.13 14.71 0.15
C GLU A 114 -8.59 14.81 0.01
N HIS A 115 -7.96 13.90 -0.73
CA HIS A 115 -6.51 13.88 -0.92
C HIS A 115 -6.10 15.01 -1.88
N PRO A 116 -5.29 16.00 -1.46
CA PRO A 116 -4.95 17.16 -2.30
C PRO A 116 -4.31 16.80 -3.64
N ALA A 117 -3.44 15.77 -3.67
CA ALA A 117 -2.85 15.30 -4.92
C ALA A 117 -3.86 14.66 -5.89
N VAL A 118 -4.87 13.96 -5.37
CA VAL A 118 -5.95 13.40 -6.20
C VAL A 118 -6.79 14.54 -6.74
N ALA A 119 -7.22 15.47 -5.88
CA ALA A 119 -7.99 16.64 -6.31
C ALA A 119 -7.26 17.49 -7.36
N ALA A 120 -5.95 17.73 -7.17
CA ALA A 120 -5.14 18.46 -8.12
C ALA A 120 -5.01 17.74 -9.46
N ALA A 121 -4.85 16.41 -9.46
CA ALA A 121 -4.81 15.62 -10.69
C ALA A 121 -6.18 15.61 -11.40
N MET A 122 -7.27 15.40 -10.65
CA MET A 122 -8.64 15.45 -11.17
C MET A 122 -8.96 16.80 -11.85
N ALA A 123 -8.44 17.90 -11.31
CA ALA A 123 -8.64 19.24 -11.88
C ALA A 123 -7.91 19.45 -13.23
N LYS A 124 -6.83 18.71 -13.49
CA LYS A 124 -6.11 18.73 -14.78
C LYS A 124 -6.80 17.89 -15.84
N GLY A 125 -7.53 16.86 -15.43
CA GLY A 125 -8.31 16.00 -16.30
C GLY A 125 -7.86 14.53 -16.27
N PRO A 126 -8.54 13.67 -17.04
CA PRO A 126 -8.27 12.23 -17.04
C PRO A 126 -6.86 11.91 -17.53
N ASN A 127 -6.32 10.78 -17.06
CA ASN A 127 -4.96 10.29 -17.32
C ASN A 127 -3.82 11.12 -16.70
N GLU A 128 -4.13 12.15 -15.90
CA GLU A 128 -3.08 12.82 -15.12
C GLU A 128 -2.54 11.87 -14.04
N GLU A 129 -1.20 11.74 -13.99
CA GLU A 129 -0.53 10.93 -12.98
C GLU A 129 -0.63 11.57 -11.60
N ILE A 130 -0.85 10.74 -10.58
CA ILE A 130 -0.76 11.13 -9.18
C ILE A 130 0.63 10.74 -8.67
N PRO A 131 1.54 11.69 -8.40
CA PRO A 131 2.91 11.37 -8.02
C PRO A 131 2.97 10.65 -6.66
N LEU A 132 3.79 9.60 -6.57
CA LEU A 132 4.01 8.86 -5.33
C LEU A 132 4.42 9.77 -4.18
N ASP A 133 5.32 10.73 -4.42
CA ASP A 133 5.82 11.62 -3.37
C ASP A 133 4.69 12.47 -2.76
N ALA A 134 3.70 12.84 -3.57
CA ALA A 134 2.52 13.54 -3.11
C ALA A 134 1.60 12.63 -2.27
N MET A 135 1.49 11.35 -2.63
CA MET A 135 0.79 10.34 -1.81
C MET A 135 1.48 10.16 -0.46
N ILE A 136 2.80 9.95 -0.46
CA ILE A 136 3.61 9.76 0.76
C ILE A 136 3.46 10.97 1.67
N LYS A 137 3.61 12.20 1.14
CA LYS A 137 3.51 13.43 1.92
C LYS A 137 2.18 13.54 2.67
N PHE A 138 1.06 13.24 2.00
CA PHE A 138 -0.25 13.31 2.62
C PHE A 138 -0.42 12.25 3.70
N TYR A 139 -0.15 10.98 3.39
CA TYR A 139 -0.38 9.89 4.35
C TYR A 139 0.65 9.86 5.48
N ALA A 140 1.86 10.36 5.31
CA ALA A 140 2.80 10.57 6.40
C ALA A 140 2.26 11.60 7.41
N GLY A 141 1.61 12.68 6.93
CA GLY A 141 0.92 13.64 7.77
C GLY A 141 -0.27 13.04 8.52
N GLU A 142 -1.11 12.26 7.82
CA GLU A 142 -2.21 11.52 8.48
C GLU A 142 -1.69 10.50 9.50
N ALA A 143 -0.54 9.86 9.27
CA ALA A 143 0.09 8.91 10.17
C ALA A 143 0.55 9.59 11.46
N ALA A 144 1.20 10.74 11.32
CA ALA A 144 1.65 11.54 12.46
C ALA A 144 0.47 12.05 13.30
N ALA A 145 -0.65 12.41 12.66
CA ALA A 145 -1.84 12.92 13.33
C ALA A 145 -2.68 11.81 14.01
N ARG A 146 -2.63 10.57 13.52
CA ARG A 146 -3.39 9.44 14.07
C ARG A 146 -2.45 8.39 14.66
N HIS A 147 -2.39 8.31 16.00
CA HIS A 147 -1.66 7.30 16.78
C HIS A 147 -2.03 5.81 16.50
N GLY A 148 -2.81 5.51 15.46
CA GLY A 148 -3.36 4.18 15.15
C GLY A 148 -3.13 3.72 13.70
N MET A 149 -2.20 4.32 12.95
CA MET A 149 -1.67 3.58 11.79
C MET A 149 -0.91 2.36 12.28
N PRO A 150 -1.01 1.20 11.60
CA PRO A 150 -0.01 0.16 11.81
C PRO A 150 1.33 0.80 11.52
N ASN A 151 2.10 1.08 12.55
CA ASN A 151 3.47 1.50 12.36
C ASN A 151 4.15 0.34 11.62
N ALA A 152 5.17 0.57 10.80
CA ALA A 152 5.94 -0.55 10.27
C ALA A 152 6.48 -1.44 11.41
N ALA A 153 6.64 -0.89 12.61
CA ALA A 153 6.92 -1.63 13.84
C ALA A 153 5.79 -2.57 14.34
N ASP A 154 4.53 -2.27 14.03
CA ASP A 154 3.37 -3.10 14.42
C ASP A 154 3.11 -4.24 13.41
N VAL A 155 3.49 -4.03 12.15
CA VAL A 155 3.33 -5.01 11.05
C VAL A 155 4.57 -5.89 10.88
N ALA A 156 5.77 -5.31 11.00
CA ALA A 156 6.99 -6.08 11.16
C ALA A 156 7.12 -6.44 12.64
N ARG A 157 6.45 -7.52 13.08
CA ARG A 157 6.78 -8.15 14.37
C ARG A 157 8.31 -8.27 14.41
N PRO A 158 9.01 -7.55 15.30
CA PRO A 158 10.46 -7.63 15.33
C PRO A 158 10.81 -9.10 15.52
N ARG A 159 11.69 -9.63 14.66
CA ARG A 159 12.11 -11.03 14.75
C ARG A 159 12.73 -11.22 16.14
N VAL A 160 12.00 -11.88 17.04
CA VAL A 160 12.43 -12.10 18.42
C VAL A 160 13.32 -13.33 18.41
N MET A 161 14.59 -13.14 18.76
CA MET A 161 15.53 -14.25 18.99
C MET A 161 15.76 -14.42 20.48
N ARG A 162 16.23 -15.60 20.88
CA ARG A 162 16.73 -15.82 22.24
C ARG A 162 18.19 -15.40 22.29
N SER A 163 18.56 -14.59 23.27
CA SER A 163 19.95 -14.33 23.60
C SER A 163 20.62 -15.61 24.11
N GLN A 164 21.95 -15.60 24.21
CA GLN A 164 22.72 -16.66 24.88
C GLN A 164 22.25 -16.92 26.32
N THR A 165 21.66 -15.92 26.97
CA THR A 165 21.09 -15.98 28.33
C THR A 165 19.60 -16.35 28.36
N GLY A 166 19.03 -16.77 27.23
CA GLY A 166 17.63 -17.21 27.11
C GLY A 166 16.59 -16.09 27.09
N ARG A 167 17.00 -14.81 27.15
CA ARG A 167 16.09 -13.68 27.13
C ARG A 167 15.58 -13.41 25.70
N PRO A 168 14.29 -13.12 25.50
CA PRO A 168 13.78 -12.69 24.20
C PRO A 168 14.36 -11.31 23.85
N VAL A 169 14.96 -11.17 22.67
CA VAL A 169 15.55 -9.93 22.16
C VAL A 169 15.01 -9.62 20.77
N ALA A 170 14.52 -8.40 20.58
CA ALA A 170 14.12 -7.88 19.28
C ALA A 170 15.37 -7.63 18.41
N VAL A 171 15.48 -8.33 17.28
CA VAL A 171 16.61 -8.14 16.34
C VAL A 171 16.44 -6.82 15.59
N LYS A 172 17.37 -5.88 15.80
CA LYS A 172 17.50 -4.67 14.99
C LYS A 172 18.54 -4.91 13.89
N ALA A 173 18.25 -4.51 12.66
CA ALA A 173 19.25 -4.47 11.60
C ALA A 173 20.38 -3.48 11.99
N TRP A 174 21.63 -3.90 11.82
CA TRP A 174 22.78 -3.07 12.15
C TRP A 174 22.84 -1.85 11.22
N ALA A 175 22.82 -0.65 11.81
CA ALA A 175 22.97 0.62 11.12
C ALA A 175 24.26 1.29 11.61
N PRO A 176 25.25 1.57 10.74
CA PRO A 176 26.46 2.27 11.15
C PRO A 176 26.11 3.70 11.57
N LYS A 177 26.71 4.17 12.67
CA LYS A 177 26.59 5.57 13.10
C LYS A 177 27.28 6.47 12.08
N ALA A 178 26.61 7.51 11.62
CA ALA A 178 27.23 8.55 10.81
C ALA A 178 28.43 9.14 11.57
N LEU A 179 29.60 9.14 10.93
CA LEU A 179 30.81 9.78 11.44
C LEU A 179 30.55 11.28 11.55
N LYS A 180 30.77 11.85 12.74
CA LYS A 180 30.73 13.31 12.91
C LYS A 180 31.90 13.91 12.13
N PRO A 181 31.68 14.93 11.27
CA PRO A 181 32.79 15.64 10.66
C PRO A 181 33.62 16.29 11.79
N GLY A 182 34.92 16.00 11.79
CA GLY A 182 35.87 16.66 12.68
C GLY A 182 35.85 18.17 12.39
N LYS A 183 35.82 18.98 13.45
CA LYS A 183 36.09 20.41 13.32
C LYS A 183 37.59 20.57 13.15
N GLU A 184 38.01 21.10 12.01
CA GLU A 184 39.32 21.75 11.83
C GLU A 184 39.27 23.17 12.41
#